data_AF-C2XYJ7-F1
#
_entry.id   AF-C2XYJ7-F1
#
_cell.length_a   1.000
_cell.length_b   1.000
_cell.length_c   1.000
_cell.angle_alpha   90.00
_cell.angle_beta   90.00
_cell.angle_gamma   90.00
#
_symmetry.space_group_name_H-M   'P 1'
#
loop_
_entity.id
_entity.type
_entity.pdbx_description
1 polymer ?
#
loop_
_entity_poly.entity_id
_entity_poly.type
_entity_poly.pdbx_seq_one_letter_code
_entity_poly.pdbx_strand_id
1 'polypeptide(L)'
;MLSQESRDFLANTGAYLTAKGISEKDIESFLEDAELHLTEGEKRGKSVEDIFGDSPKEYANQLVKEMQVDYKRNLGWLATAIMSILCYWTVPDLLFRKLNEPYTISLIGLIGYPVILVLMIVGGILFLRGASFQRSMLKKGLLLFGAVMLTYLPVLIMFFKDWHSFPFYEVPQLGRYLIGGVMLVITTIVNVRSLGWSGLF
;
A
#
# COMPACT_ATOMS: atom_id res chain seq x y z
N MET A 1 -11.73 -8.62 28.22
CA MET A 1 -11.97 -8.37 26.79
C MET A 1 -12.23 -6.89 26.64
N LEU A 2 -11.52 -6.22 25.73
CA LEU A 2 -11.69 -4.78 25.48
C LEU A 2 -13.09 -4.45 24.94
N SER A 3 -13.54 -3.21 25.13
CA SER A 3 -14.73 -2.70 24.46
C SER A 3 -14.51 -2.54 22.94
N GLN A 4 -15.61 -2.31 22.21
CA GLN A 4 -15.51 -2.01 20.78
C GLN A 4 -14.80 -0.66 20.52
N GLU A 5 -15.03 0.32 21.39
CA GLU A 5 -14.41 1.64 21.32
C GLU A 5 -12.87 1.54 21.42
N SER A 6 -12.38 0.77 22.40
CA SER A 6 -10.95 0.51 22.58
C SER A 6 -10.32 -0.23 21.41
N ARG A 7 -11.00 -1.23 20.85
CA ARG A 7 -10.53 -1.93 19.63
C ARG A 7 -10.46 -0.98 18.44
N ASP A 8 -11.47 -0.13 18.26
CA ASP A 8 -11.49 0.84 17.18
C ASP A 8 -10.40 1.90 17.35
N PHE A 9 -10.11 2.32 18.59
CA PHE A 9 -8.99 3.20 18.90
C PHE A 9 -7.65 2.57 18.49
N LEU A 10 -7.36 1.35 18.93
CA LEU A 10 -6.11 0.65 18.61
C LEU A 10 -5.96 0.47 17.09
N ALA A 11 -7.00 0.02 16.41
CA ALA A 11 -6.99 -0.18 14.96
C ALA A 11 -6.78 1.13 14.18
N ASN A 12 -7.47 2.21 14.57
CA ASN A 12 -7.33 3.52 13.92
C ASN A 12 -5.95 4.11 14.17
N THR A 13 -5.40 3.98 15.39
CA THR A 13 -4.07 4.49 15.73
C THR A 13 -2.98 3.71 14.99
N GLY A 14 -3.05 2.38 14.97
CA GLY A 14 -2.12 1.55 14.20
C GLY A 14 -2.13 1.90 12.71
N ALA A 15 -3.31 2.02 12.09
CA ALA A 15 -3.43 2.45 10.69
C ALA A 15 -2.82 3.85 10.45
N TYR A 16 -3.03 4.78 11.38
CA TYR A 16 -2.49 6.13 11.29
C TYR A 16 -0.96 6.18 11.40
N LEU A 17 -0.38 5.49 12.37
CA LEU A 17 1.07 5.42 12.58
C LEU A 17 1.77 4.75 11.39
N THR A 18 1.18 3.67 10.86
CA THR A 18 1.65 3.03 9.62
C THR A 18 1.62 4.01 8.45
N ALA A 19 0.53 4.76 8.28
CA ALA A 19 0.42 5.76 7.23
C ALA A 19 1.37 6.97 7.43
N LYS A 20 1.93 7.15 8.63
CA LYS A 20 2.99 8.11 8.95
C LYS A 20 4.40 7.55 8.75
N GLY A 21 4.53 6.24 8.53
CA GLY A 21 5.82 5.57 8.32
C GLY A 21 6.59 5.29 9.61
N ILE A 22 5.90 5.20 10.75
CA ILE A 22 6.53 4.80 12.01
C ILE A 22 7.04 3.35 11.92
N SER A 23 8.11 3.03 12.64
CA SER A 23 8.66 1.68 12.67
C SER A 23 7.62 0.68 13.23
N GLU A 24 7.56 -0.54 12.70
CA GLU A 24 6.56 -1.54 13.13
C GLU A 24 6.75 -1.94 14.58
N LYS A 25 8.01 -2.02 15.02
CA LYS A 25 8.37 -2.27 16.41
C LYS A 25 7.85 -1.17 17.34
N ASP A 26 7.97 0.09 16.95
CA ASP A 26 7.48 1.21 17.77
C ASP A 26 5.94 1.26 17.76
N ILE A 27 5.32 0.90 16.63
CA ILE A 27 3.85 0.76 16.54
C ILE A 27 3.37 -0.37 17.46
N GLU A 28 3.97 -1.54 17.37
CA GLU A 28 3.61 -2.72 18.19
C GLU A 28 3.80 -2.43 19.67
N SER A 29 4.98 -1.90 20.05
CA SER A 29 5.26 -1.50 21.44
C SER A 29 4.24 -0.48 21.97
N PHE A 30 3.83 0.47 21.14
CA PHE A 30 2.81 1.44 21.53
C PHE A 30 1.42 0.81 21.65
N LEU A 31 1.03 -0.05 20.70
CA LEU A 31 -0.29 -0.69 20.72
C LEU A 31 -0.42 -1.65 21.91
N GLU A 32 0.63 -2.36 22.27
CA GLU A 32 0.68 -3.21 23.47
C GLU A 32 0.51 -2.39 24.76
N ASP A 33 1.24 -1.29 24.89
CA ASP A 33 1.13 -0.39 26.05
C ASP A 33 -0.26 0.27 26.13
N ALA A 34 -0.78 0.73 25.00
CA ALA A 34 -2.12 1.28 24.90
C ALA A 34 -3.20 0.24 25.25
N GLU A 35 -3.06 -1.00 24.78
CA GLU A 35 -3.97 -2.11 25.13
C GLU A 35 -3.98 -2.39 26.64
N LEU A 36 -2.82 -2.33 27.29
CA LEU A 36 -2.71 -2.47 28.74
C LEU A 36 -3.46 -1.34 29.46
N HIS A 37 -3.21 -0.09 29.08
CA HIS A 37 -3.87 1.08 29.64
C HIS A 37 -5.39 1.07 29.45
N LEU A 38 -5.87 0.66 28.28
CA LEU A 38 -7.30 0.49 27.99
C LEU A 38 -7.91 -0.62 28.86
N THR A 39 -7.23 -1.76 28.98
CA THR A 39 -7.70 -2.87 29.81
C THR A 39 -7.83 -2.48 31.28
N GLU A 40 -6.88 -1.71 31.82
CA GLU A 40 -6.93 -1.24 33.20
C GLU A 40 -7.95 -0.11 33.40
N GLY A 41 -8.06 0.81 32.45
CA GLY A 41 -9.01 1.92 32.50
C GLY A 41 -10.45 1.45 32.41
N GLU A 42 -10.76 0.54 31.49
CA GLU A 42 -12.12 -0.03 31.34
C GLU A 42 -12.56 -0.77 32.60
N LYS A 43 -11.65 -1.50 33.28
CA LYS A 43 -11.94 -2.14 34.58
C LYS A 43 -12.35 -1.11 35.65
N ARG A 44 -11.91 0.14 35.51
CA ARG A 44 -12.24 1.26 36.40
C ARG A 44 -13.41 2.11 35.87
N GLY A 45 -14.08 1.69 34.80
CA GLY A 45 -15.19 2.41 34.18
C GLY A 45 -14.77 3.65 33.39
N LYS A 46 -13.48 3.77 33.00
CA LYS A 46 -12.99 4.85 32.15
C LYS A 46 -13.19 4.53 30.67
N SER A 47 -13.58 5.54 29.90
CA SER A 47 -13.65 5.51 28.44
C SER A 47 -12.28 5.73 27.79
N VAL A 48 -12.19 5.60 26.45
CA VAL A 48 -10.95 5.91 25.72
C VAL A 48 -10.60 7.39 25.87
N GLU A 49 -11.61 8.27 25.87
CA GLU A 49 -11.44 9.72 26.03
C GLU A 49 -10.90 10.06 27.44
N ASP A 50 -11.30 9.32 28.48
CA ASP A 50 -10.77 9.50 29.85
C ASP A 50 -9.29 9.08 30.00
N ILE A 51 -8.78 8.23 29.11
CA ILE A 51 -7.43 7.67 29.18
C ILE A 51 -6.48 8.43 28.25
N PHE A 52 -6.92 8.73 27.03
CA PHE A 52 -6.09 9.34 25.96
C PHE A 52 -6.52 10.76 25.56
N GLY A 53 -7.54 11.31 26.21
CA GLY A 53 -8.08 12.64 25.96
C GLY A 53 -9.17 12.68 24.88
N ASP A 54 -9.87 13.82 24.79
CA ASP A 54 -11.04 14.06 23.94
C ASP A 54 -10.79 13.84 22.42
N SER A 55 -9.53 13.81 22.00
CA SER A 55 -9.13 13.59 20.62
C SER A 55 -8.02 12.53 20.51
N PRO A 56 -8.39 11.24 20.37
CA PRO A 56 -7.49 10.14 20.02
C PRO A 56 -6.51 10.44 18.87
N LYS A 57 -6.97 11.23 17.89
CA LYS A 57 -6.16 11.63 16.74
C LYS A 57 -5.08 12.66 17.13
N GLU A 58 -5.39 13.60 18.02
CA GLU A 58 -4.41 14.56 18.53
C GLU A 58 -3.37 13.87 19.39
N TYR A 59 -3.80 12.92 20.23
CA TYR A 59 -2.89 12.07 20.98
C TYR A 59 -1.92 11.32 20.05
N ALA A 60 -2.43 10.61 19.04
CA ALA A 60 -1.60 9.94 18.04
C ALA A 60 -0.68 10.90 17.27
N ASN A 61 -1.12 12.14 17.02
CA ASN A 61 -0.29 13.17 16.38
C ASN A 61 0.87 13.66 17.24
N GLN A 62 0.65 13.79 18.55
CA GLN A 62 1.70 14.16 19.49
C GLN A 62 2.72 13.03 19.59
N LEU A 63 2.24 11.80 19.73
CA LEU A 63 3.05 10.59 19.80
C LEU A 63 3.99 10.43 18.58
N VAL A 64 3.48 10.67 17.37
CA VAL A 64 4.28 10.61 16.13
C VAL A 64 5.49 11.56 16.15
N LYS A 65 5.45 12.66 16.91
CA LYS A 65 6.59 13.59 17.00
C LYS A 65 7.75 13.05 17.82
N GLU A 66 7.47 12.10 18.72
CA GLU A 66 8.45 11.49 19.61
C GLU A 66 8.96 10.15 19.07
N MET A 67 8.26 9.56 18.10
CA MET A 67 8.60 8.29 17.48
C MET A 67 9.59 8.44 16.32
N GLN A 68 10.41 7.41 16.11
CA GLN A 68 11.36 7.38 14.99
C GLN A 68 10.68 6.89 13.70
N VAL A 69 10.88 7.66 12.62
CA VAL A 69 10.48 7.25 11.27
C VAL A 69 11.60 6.39 10.68
N ASP A 70 11.28 5.16 10.31
CA ASP A 70 12.26 4.27 9.67
C ASP A 70 12.34 4.50 8.16
N TYR A 71 13.01 5.59 7.78
CA TYR A 71 13.13 5.99 6.37
C TYR A 71 13.76 4.92 5.48
N LYS A 72 14.82 4.24 5.96
CA LYS A 72 15.55 3.26 5.16
C LYS A 72 14.69 2.05 4.85
N ARG A 73 14.00 1.53 5.87
CA ARG A 73 13.06 0.43 5.71
C ARG A 73 11.92 0.86 4.80
N ASN A 74 11.25 1.97 5.10
CA ASN A 74 10.10 2.45 4.33
C ASN A 74 10.43 2.65 2.85
N LEU A 75 11.63 3.17 2.54
CA LEU A 75 12.10 3.30 1.17
C LEU A 75 12.34 1.94 0.50
N GLY A 76 12.88 0.97 1.23
CA GLY A 76 13.04 -0.41 0.75
C GLY A 76 11.70 -1.10 0.45
N TRP A 77 10.71 -0.92 1.32
CA TRP A 77 9.34 -1.41 1.10
C TRP A 77 8.69 -0.72 -0.11
N LEU A 78 8.83 0.60 -0.23
CA LEU A 78 8.32 1.34 -1.37
C LEU A 78 8.96 0.88 -2.69
N ALA A 79 10.28 0.71 -2.72
CA ALA A 79 10.98 0.20 -3.89
C ALA A 79 10.51 -1.21 -4.28
N THR A 80 10.35 -2.08 -3.29
CA THR A 80 9.86 -3.46 -3.50
C THR A 80 8.43 -3.50 -4.02
N ALA A 81 7.56 -2.64 -3.48
CA ALA A 81 6.18 -2.50 -3.95
C ALA A 81 6.11 -1.99 -5.39
N ILE A 82 6.88 -0.94 -5.73
CA ILE A 82 6.95 -0.41 -7.10
C ILE A 82 7.42 -1.49 -8.08
N MET A 83 8.50 -2.20 -7.75
CA MET A 83 9.02 -3.30 -8.57
C MET A 83 7.97 -4.39 -8.77
N SER A 84 7.29 -4.80 -7.70
CA SER A 84 6.26 -5.83 -7.76
C SER A 84 5.06 -5.42 -8.61
N ILE A 85 4.61 -4.17 -8.49
CA ILE A 85 3.49 -3.64 -9.29
C ILE A 85 3.86 -3.57 -10.77
N LEU A 86 5.05 -3.05 -11.09
CA LEU A 86 5.53 -2.99 -12.46
C LEU A 86 5.67 -4.39 -13.06
N CYS A 87 6.23 -5.33 -12.30
CA CYS A 87 6.32 -6.74 -12.69
C CYS A 87 4.93 -7.33 -12.96
N TYR A 88 3.97 -7.11 -12.07
CA TYR A 88 2.59 -7.59 -12.23
C TYR A 88 1.92 -7.04 -13.50
N TRP A 89 2.14 -5.78 -13.87
CA TRP A 89 1.57 -5.20 -15.09
C TRP A 89 2.26 -5.67 -16.37
N THR A 90 3.57 -5.89 -16.33
CA THR A 90 4.38 -6.08 -17.56
C THR A 90 4.67 -7.54 -17.87
N VAL A 91 4.93 -8.38 -16.86
CA VAL A 91 5.31 -9.77 -17.08
C VAL A 91 4.23 -10.60 -17.79
N PRO A 92 2.92 -10.43 -17.52
CA PRO A 92 1.90 -11.14 -18.28
C PRO A 92 1.94 -10.84 -19.78
N ASP A 93 2.16 -9.58 -20.13
CA ASP A 93 2.31 -9.18 -21.53
C ASP A 93 3.62 -9.72 -22.12
N LEU A 94 4.72 -9.75 -21.36
CA LEU A 94 6.01 -10.23 -21.85
C LEU A 94 6.07 -11.74 -22.01
N LEU A 95 5.42 -12.52 -21.14
CA LEU A 95 5.57 -13.99 -21.12
C LEU A 95 4.36 -14.76 -21.66
N PHE A 96 3.13 -14.25 -21.48
CA PHE A 96 1.93 -15.08 -21.65
C PHE A 96 0.95 -14.60 -22.72
N ARG A 97 0.86 -13.30 -23.04
CA ARG A 97 -0.10 -12.77 -24.04
C ARG A 97 0.48 -12.68 -25.45
N LYS A 98 -0.31 -12.87 -26.52
CA LYS A 98 0.18 -12.72 -27.92
C LYS A 98 1.51 -13.46 -28.15
N LEU A 99 1.52 -14.74 -27.79
CA LEU A 99 2.71 -15.60 -27.91
C LEU A 99 3.16 -15.61 -29.38
N ASN A 100 4.47 -15.50 -29.60
CA ASN A 100 5.10 -15.39 -30.93
C ASN A 100 5.02 -14.03 -31.64
N GLU A 101 4.43 -13.00 -31.02
CA GLU A 101 4.49 -11.63 -31.54
C GLU A 101 5.58 -10.81 -30.81
N PRO A 102 6.24 -9.85 -31.50
CA PRO A 102 7.12 -8.89 -30.83
C PRO A 102 6.33 -8.06 -29.81
N TYR A 103 6.98 -7.68 -28.71
CA TYR A 103 6.32 -6.86 -27.70
C TYR A 103 6.36 -5.39 -28.10
N THR A 104 5.19 -4.78 -28.26
CA THR A 104 5.06 -3.38 -28.63
C THR A 104 4.97 -2.49 -27.40
N ILE A 105 5.93 -1.58 -27.28
CA ILE A 105 5.92 -0.51 -26.29
C ILE A 105 5.09 0.63 -26.87
N SER A 106 4.00 0.98 -26.19
CA SER A 106 3.16 2.14 -26.52
C SER A 106 3.61 3.35 -25.71
N LEU A 107 3.60 4.54 -26.31
CA LEU A 107 3.84 5.81 -25.63
C LEU A 107 2.83 6.05 -24.49
N ILE A 108 1.57 5.62 -24.68
CA ILE A 108 0.50 5.68 -23.67
C ILE A 108 0.86 4.80 -22.48
N GLY A 109 1.34 3.58 -22.72
CA GLY A 109 1.81 2.68 -21.65
C GLY A 109 3.03 3.25 -20.94
N LEU A 110 4.02 3.73 -21.70
CA LEU A 110 5.29 4.23 -21.20
C LEU A 110 5.11 5.41 -20.23
N ILE A 111 4.22 6.35 -20.55
CA ILE A 111 3.95 7.52 -19.70
C ILE A 111 2.85 7.23 -18.68
N GLY A 112 1.80 6.54 -19.10
CA GLY A 112 0.61 6.35 -18.29
C GLY A 112 0.83 5.44 -17.09
N TYR A 113 1.59 4.34 -17.21
CA TYR A 113 1.85 3.45 -16.07
C TYR A 113 2.61 4.17 -14.93
N PRO A 114 3.70 4.92 -15.18
CA PRO A 114 4.33 5.73 -14.13
C PRO A 114 3.40 6.77 -13.49
N VAL A 115 2.58 7.47 -14.29
CA VAL A 115 1.63 8.47 -13.76
C VAL A 115 0.61 7.80 -12.83
N ILE A 116 0.03 6.68 -13.25
CA ILE A 116 -0.92 5.92 -12.42
C ILE A 116 -0.25 5.37 -11.17
N LEU A 117 0.98 4.88 -11.26
CA LEU A 117 1.72 4.38 -10.11
C LEU A 117 1.91 5.46 -9.03
N VAL A 118 2.27 6.68 -9.43
CA VAL A 118 2.37 7.83 -8.51
C VAL A 118 1.01 8.16 -7.90
N LEU A 119 -0.05 8.19 -8.72
CA LEU A 119 -1.42 8.42 -8.24
C LEU A 119 -1.88 7.34 -7.25
N MET A 120 -1.53 6.08 -7.48
CA MET A 120 -1.85 4.98 -6.58
C MET A 120 -1.13 5.11 -5.23
N ILE A 121 0.17 5.44 -5.25
CA ILE A 121 0.95 5.62 -4.02
C ILE A 121 0.43 6.82 -3.22
N VAL A 122 0.36 8.00 -3.85
CA VAL A 122 -0.07 9.24 -3.19
C VAL A 122 -1.53 9.14 -2.77
N GLY A 123 -2.41 8.73 -3.69
CA GLY A 123 -3.83 8.56 -3.43
C GLY A 123 -4.10 7.53 -2.34
N GLY A 124 -3.44 6.37 -2.38
CA GLY A 124 -3.55 5.34 -1.34
C GLY A 124 -3.17 5.87 0.05
N ILE A 125 -2.04 6.58 0.16
CA ILE A 125 -1.61 7.20 1.42
C ILE A 125 -2.65 8.23 1.90
N LEU A 126 -3.16 9.08 1.01
CA LEU A 126 -4.16 10.10 1.36
C LEU A 126 -5.50 9.47 1.80
N PHE A 127 -5.98 8.45 1.10
CA PHE A 127 -7.20 7.73 1.45
C PHE A 127 -7.07 6.99 2.78
N LEU A 128 -5.96 6.30 3.03
CA LEU A 128 -5.70 5.63 4.30
C LEU A 128 -5.63 6.62 5.47
N ARG A 129 -4.92 7.74 5.31
CA ARG A 129 -4.86 8.81 6.32
C ARG A 129 -6.22 9.45 6.57
N GLY A 130 -7.01 9.68 5.52
CA GLY A 130 -8.35 10.24 5.63
C GLY A 130 -9.36 9.30 6.27
N ALA A 131 -9.21 7.99 6.04
CA ALA A 131 -10.06 6.95 6.62
C ALA A 131 -9.73 6.70 8.11
N SER A 132 -8.48 6.94 8.50
CA SER A 132 -8.02 6.83 9.89
C SER A 132 -8.75 7.85 10.77
N PHE A 133 -9.31 7.38 11.89
CA PHE A 133 -10.10 8.19 12.84
C PHE A 133 -11.38 8.82 12.28
N GLN A 134 -11.86 8.38 11.11
CA GLN A 134 -13.15 8.84 10.58
C GLN A 134 -14.30 8.19 11.35
N ARG A 135 -15.09 9.02 12.07
CA ARG A 135 -16.20 8.55 12.93
C ARG A 135 -17.39 7.98 12.13
N SER A 136 -17.65 8.51 10.94
CA SER A 136 -18.74 8.03 10.09
C SER A 136 -18.33 6.80 9.29
N MET A 137 -19.00 5.67 9.53
CA MET A 137 -18.76 4.41 8.82
C MET A 137 -18.93 4.55 7.31
N LEU A 138 -19.92 5.33 6.85
CA LEU A 138 -20.13 5.61 5.43
C LEU A 138 -18.97 6.37 4.81
N LYS A 139 -18.46 7.42 5.48
CA LYS A 139 -17.32 8.19 4.99
C LYS A 139 -16.03 7.36 4.99
N LYS A 140 -15.80 6.55 6.03
CA LYS A 140 -14.66 5.62 6.11
C LYS A 140 -14.73 4.61 4.97
N GLY A 141 -15.90 4.00 4.75
CA GLY A 141 -16.14 3.06 3.66
C GLY A 141 -15.89 3.68 2.29
N LEU A 142 -16.37 4.92 2.04
CA LEU A 142 -16.16 5.61 0.78
C LEU A 142 -14.67 5.91 0.51
N LEU A 143 -13.90 6.29 1.53
CA LEU A 143 -12.46 6.55 1.39
C LEU A 143 -11.69 5.25 1.10
N LEU A 144 -11.99 4.16 1.80
CA LEU A 144 -11.38 2.85 1.53
C LEU A 144 -11.78 2.31 0.16
N PHE A 145 -13.04 2.50 -0.24
CA PHE A 145 -13.50 2.16 -1.58
C PHE A 145 -12.75 2.97 -2.65
N GLY A 146 -12.53 4.26 -2.42
CA GLY A 146 -11.70 5.11 -3.29
C GLY A 146 -10.27 4.58 -3.45
N ALA A 147 -9.63 4.13 -2.37
CA ALA A 147 -8.30 3.52 -2.43
C ALA A 147 -8.28 2.25 -3.29
N VAL A 148 -9.30 1.39 -3.16
CA VAL A 148 -9.45 0.18 -3.99
C VAL A 148 -9.74 0.53 -5.45
N MET A 149 -10.54 1.56 -5.72
CA MET A 149 -10.83 1.99 -7.09
C MET A 149 -9.57 2.42 -7.86
N LEU A 150 -8.57 2.98 -7.17
CA LEU A 150 -7.29 3.32 -7.80
C LEU A 150 -6.56 2.11 -8.41
N THR A 151 -6.75 0.90 -7.86
CA THR A 151 -6.08 -0.31 -8.37
C THR A 151 -6.60 -0.76 -9.73
N TYR A 152 -7.76 -0.26 -10.17
CA TYR A 152 -8.35 -0.57 -11.47
C TYR A 152 -7.91 0.39 -12.58
N LEU A 153 -7.31 1.54 -12.25
CA LEU A 153 -6.82 2.50 -13.26
C LEU A 153 -5.80 1.91 -14.26
N PRO A 154 -4.85 1.03 -13.88
CA PRO A 154 -3.93 0.39 -14.83
C PRO A 154 -4.64 -0.47 -15.89
N VAL A 155 -5.79 -1.04 -15.55
CA VAL A 155 -6.62 -1.81 -16.48
C VAL A 155 -7.19 -0.90 -17.57
N LEU A 156 -7.55 0.34 -17.22
CA LEU A 156 -7.99 1.33 -18.21
C LEU A 156 -6.88 1.65 -19.21
N ILE A 157 -5.63 1.80 -18.76
CA ILE A 157 -4.48 1.97 -19.67
C ILE A 157 -4.33 0.78 -20.61
N MET A 158 -4.49 -0.43 -20.09
CA MET A 158 -4.40 -1.65 -20.90
C MET A 158 -5.40 -1.60 -22.07
N PHE A 159 -6.66 -1.25 -21.80
CA PHE A 159 -7.67 -1.09 -22.85
C PHE A 159 -7.41 0.09 -23.79
N PHE A 160 -7.00 1.25 -23.26
CA PHE A 160 -6.67 2.43 -24.06
C PHE A 160 -5.48 2.17 -24.99
N LYS A 161 -4.49 1.39 -24.52
CA LYS A 161 -3.33 0.98 -25.30
C LYS A 161 -3.77 0.20 -26.53
N ASP A 162 -4.60 -0.82 -26.34
CA ASP A 162 -5.02 -1.71 -27.43
C ASP A 162 -5.92 -1.01 -28.47
N TRP A 163 -6.68 0.03 -28.08
CA TRP A 163 -7.56 0.75 -29.01
C TRP A 163 -6.85 1.88 -29.78
N HIS A 164 -6.05 2.72 -29.12
CA HIS A 164 -5.61 4.01 -29.67
C HIS A 164 -4.09 4.17 -29.80
N SER A 165 -3.27 3.17 -29.42
CA SER A 165 -1.81 3.38 -29.42
C SER A 165 -1.12 3.04 -30.72
N PHE A 166 -0.22 3.93 -31.11
CA PHE A 166 0.81 3.64 -32.10
C PHE A 166 2.00 2.94 -31.41
N PRO A 167 2.59 1.89 -32.02
CA PRO A 167 3.79 1.26 -31.49
C PRO A 167 4.96 2.25 -31.56
N PHE A 168 5.55 2.56 -30.40
CA PHE A 168 6.74 3.42 -30.32
C PHE A 168 8.03 2.63 -30.57
N TYR A 169 8.10 1.42 -30.02
CA TYR A 169 9.23 0.52 -30.18
C TYR A 169 8.79 -0.94 -30.09
N GLU A 170 9.39 -1.80 -30.91
CA GLU A 170 9.12 -3.23 -30.91
C GLU A 170 10.31 -4.00 -30.36
N VAL A 171 10.06 -4.79 -29.33
CA VAL A 171 11.04 -5.69 -28.75
C VAL A 171 10.94 -7.03 -29.48
N PRO A 172 12.05 -7.53 -30.08
CA PRO A 172 12.07 -8.83 -30.73
C PRO A 172 11.64 -9.95 -29.78
N GLN A 173 11.06 -11.01 -30.34
CA GLN A 173 10.48 -12.13 -29.59
C GLN A 173 11.45 -12.72 -28.54
N LEU A 174 12.71 -12.95 -28.91
CA LEU A 174 13.72 -13.49 -27.98
C LEU A 174 14.03 -12.50 -26.84
N GLY A 175 14.17 -11.22 -27.15
CA GLY A 175 14.43 -10.18 -26.15
C GLY A 175 13.28 -10.03 -25.17
N ARG A 176 12.04 -10.12 -25.66
CA ARG A 176 10.82 -10.06 -24.86
C ARG A 176 10.79 -11.13 -23.76
N TYR A 177 11.05 -12.40 -24.12
CA TYR A 177 11.04 -13.50 -23.15
C TYR A 177 12.20 -13.41 -22.16
N LEU A 178 13.39 -12.99 -22.61
CA LEU A 178 14.53 -12.76 -21.72
C LEU A 178 14.23 -11.66 -20.69
N ILE A 179 13.71 -10.51 -21.11
CA ILE A 179 13.34 -9.42 -20.21
C ILE A 179 12.28 -9.90 -19.22
N GLY A 180 11.21 -10.54 -19.70
CA GLY A 180 10.14 -11.04 -18.84
C GLY A 180 10.63 -12.06 -17.81
N GLY A 181 11.49 -13.01 -18.22
CA GLY A 181 12.07 -14.02 -17.33
C GLY A 181 12.98 -13.42 -16.28
N VAL A 182 13.87 -12.49 -16.67
CA VAL A 182 14.76 -11.79 -15.74
C VAL A 182 13.97 -10.94 -14.75
N MET A 183 12.97 -10.19 -15.20
CA MET A 183 12.11 -9.39 -14.31
C MET A 183 11.37 -10.26 -13.30
N LEU A 184 10.84 -11.41 -13.73
CA LEU A 184 10.17 -12.35 -12.84
C LEU A 184 11.13 -12.88 -11.78
N VAL A 185 12.30 -13.39 -12.17
CA VAL A 185 13.29 -13.96 -11.25
C VAL A 185 13.78 -12.92 -10.24
N ILE A 186 14.18 -11.74 -10.70
CA ILE A 186 14.64 -10.66 -9.82
C ILE A 186 13.55 -10.27 -8.83
N THR A 187 12.32 -10.09 -9.30
CA THR A 187 11.20 -9.69 -8.44
C THR A 187 10.88 -10.77 -7.41
N THR A 188 10.90 -12.06 -7.79
CA THR A 188 10.73 -13.16 -6.84
C THR A 188 11.82 -13.16 -5.77
N ILE A 189 13.09 -12.99 -6.14
CA ILE A 189 14.21 -12.94 -5.18
C ILE A 189 14.04 -11.76 -4.21
N VAL A 190 13.73 -10.57 -4.73
CA VAL A 190 13.51 -9.36 -3.93
C VAL A 190 12.33 -9.55 -2.98
N ASN A 191 11.21 -10.10 -3.45
CA ASN A 191 10.04 -10.35 -2.61
C ASN A 191 10.32 -11.36 -1.51
N VAL A 192 10.96 -12.48 -1.82
CA VAL A 192 11.33 -13.50 -0.81
C VAL A 192 12.25 -12.90 0.26
N ARG A 193 13.19 -12.02 -0.14
CA ARG A 193 14.12 -11.37 0.79
C ARG A 193 13.46 -10.28 1.63
N SER A 194 12.55 -9.50 1.05
CA SER A 194 11.95 -8.33 1.72
C SER A 194 10.75 -8.69 2.59
N LEU A 195 9.90 -9.62 2.15
CA LEU A 195 8.64 -9.96 2.80
C LEU A 195 8.73 -11.23 3.65
N GLY A 196 9.85 -11.95 3.60
CA GLY A 196 9.90 -13.36 3.95
C GLY A 196 9.11 -14.19 2.93
N TRP A 197 9.31 -15.50 2.90
CA TRP A 197 8.47 -16.36 2.06
C TRP A 197 7.08 -16.50 2.71
N SER A 198 6.13 -15.62 2.35
CA SER A 198 4.77 -15.66 2.86
C SER A 198 3.83 -16.61 2.09
N GLY A 199 4.37 -17.42 1.17
CA GLY A 199 3.60 -18.43 0.43
C GLY A 199 2.47 -17.89 -0.46
N LEU A 200 2.32 -16.57 -0.60
CA LEU A 200 1.26 -15.94 -1.38
C LEU A 200 1.76 -15.54 -2.77
N PHE A 201 1.82 -16.55 -3.64
CA PHE A 201 1.52 -16.45 -5.07
C PHE A 201 0.54 -17.57 -5.40
#